data_AF-A0A9X3ELJ9-F1
#
_entry.id   AF-A0A9X3ELJ9-F1
#
_cell.length_a   1.000
_cell.length_b   1.000
_cell.length_c   1.000
_cell.angle_alpha   90.00
_cell.angle_beta   90.00
_cell.angle_gamma   90.00
#
_symmetry.space_group_name_H-M   'P 1'
#
loop_
_entity.id
_entity.type
_entity.pdbx_description
1 polymer ?
#
loop_
_entity_poly.entity_id
_entity_poly.type
_entity_poly.pdbx_seq_one_letter_code
_entity_poly.pdbx_strand_id
1 'polypeptide(L)'
;MSAGTGDRQAAAIAFTDKVRALAGSQAAASGKVDLAVLSREAAGYLDAAMQQAPSFELLRALDSLQGPEADAAFVAACPKLRSKVPGDAAIGFTGDCLKRAGGDAARLKWPGVQKDLVAYRKHEEAELKRAREEEARRAQEEAARAKEEATVAARGASYVAASVFAAGRCNFGSRAKDGWTVNTPDGDVRVRCNFGNCLKEGWVADFPGGKSARTTCSFGDCFKDGWRTELPDGQSASTRCSFNNCPKDGWSTDIPGLGTATTRCNFQDCLKDGWTTDLPQGGQVRCRCNFQDCLSNGASCD
;
A
#
# COMPACT_ATOMS: atom_id res chain seq x y z
N MET A 1 19.09 51.17 42.82
CA MET A 1 18.63 51.36 41.43
C MET A 1 17.70 50.18 41.11
N SER A 2 16.39 50.40 41.00
CA SER A 2 15.47 49.34 40.59
C SER A 2 15.70 49.05 39.10
N ALA A 3 16.12 47.83 38.78
CA ALA A 3 16.13 47.33 37.40
C ALA A 3 14.73 47.51 36.78
N GLY A 4 14.68 47.98 35.52
CA GLY A 4 13.44 48.25 34.82
C GLY A 4 12.65 46.97 34.53
N THR A 5 11.36 47.09 34.25
CA THR A 5 10.49 45.94 33.94
C THR A 5 11.03 45.11 32.77
N GLY A 6 11.68 45.75 31.78
CA GLY A 6 12.32 45.07 30.65
C GLY A 6 13.53 44.21 31.05
N ASP A 7 14.36 44.67 32.00
CA ASP A 7 15.53 43.92 32.47
C ASP A 7 15.13 42.61 33.16
N ARG A 8 13.99 42.64 33.89
CA ARG A 8 13.45 41.46 34.57
C ARG A 8 12.90 40.42 33.59
N GLN A 9 12.27 40.86 32.51
CA GLN A 9 11.79 39.95 31.46
C GLN A 9 12.95 39.27 30.74
N ALA A 10 13.95 40.06 30.32
CA ALA A 10 15.14 39.53 29.67
C ALA A 10 15.88 38.53 30.57
N ALA A 11 16.00 38.82 31.87
CA ALA A 11 16.60 37.90 32.83
C ALA A 11 15.82 36.58 32.98
N ALA A 12 14.48 36.62 33.03
CA ALA A 12 13.65 35.43 33.13
C ALA A 12 13.74 34.54 31.86
N ILE A 13 13.74 35.16 30.68
CA ILE A 13 13.93 34.45 29.40
C ILE A 13 15.33 33.83 29.34
N ALA A 14 16.37 34.61 29.66
CA ALA A 14 17.75 34.12 29.65
C ALA A 14 17.98 32.96 30.64
N PHE A 15 17.32 32.98 31.80
CA PHE A 15 17.35 31.84 32.72
C PHE A 15 16.68 30.61 32.12
N THR A 16 15.50 30.77 31.52
CA THR A 16 14.77 29.69 30.84
C THR A 16 15.61 29.04 29.73
N ASP A 17 16.30 29.84 28.92
CA ASP A 17 17.17 29.33 27.87
C ASP A 17 18.38 28.56 28.42
N LYS A 18 18.93 28.97 29.58
CA LYS A 18 19.97 28.19 30.28
C LYS A 18 19.43 26.84 30.77
N VAL A 19 18.22 26.82 31.33
CA VAL A 19 17.57 25.56 31.75
C VAL A 19 17.36 24.63 30.55
N ARG A 20 16.94 25.17 29.39
CA ARG A 20 16.80 24.40 28.15
C ARG A 20 18.13 23.87 27.63
N ALA A 21 19.19 24.69 27.64
CA ALA A 21 20.52 24.26 27.23
C ALA A 21 21.07 23.14 28.13
N LEU A 22 20.73 23.15 29.42
CA LEU A 22 21.12 22.09 30.36
C LEU A 22 20.39 20.77 30.11
N ALA A 23 19.18 20.79 29.54
CA ALA A 23 18.38 19.58 29.30
C ALA A 23 19.06 18.56 28.35
N GLY A 24 19.92 19.02 27.45
CA GLY A 24 20.74 18.16 26.58
C GLY A 24 22.15 17.86 27.10
N SER A 25 22.50 18.27 28.33
CA SER A 25 23.86 18.19 28.85
C SER A 25 24.14 16.88 29.60
N GLN A 26 25.42 16.50 29.68
CA GLN A 26 25.87 15.35 30.49
C GLN A 26 25.58 15.55 31.98
N ALA A 27 25.52 16.80 32.46
CA ALA A 27 25.18 17.13 33.85
C ALA A 27 23.72 16.78 34.18
N ALA A 28 22.79 17.01 33.24
CA ALA A 28 21.41 16.55 33.36
C ALA A 28 21.30 15.02 33.25
N ALA A 29 21.99 14.41 32.28
CA ALA A 29 21.96 12.96 32.09
C ALA A 29 22.53 12.18 33.29
N SER A 30 23.46 12.77 34.04
CA SER A 30 24.06 12.19 35.25
C SER A 30 23.30 12.51 36.54
N GLY A 31 22.16 13.21 36.47
CA GLY A 31 21.35 13.56 37.65
C GLY A 31 22.01 14.56 38.60
N LYS A 32 23.12 15.19 38.20
CA LYS A 32 23.81 16.23 38.99
C LYS A 32 23.04 17.54 39.04
N VAL A 33 22.07 17.71 38.15
CA VAL A 33 21.19 18.88 38.05
C VAL A 33 19.75 18.38 38.03
N ASP A 34 18.95 18.89 38.96
CA ASP A 34 17.50 18.62 38.98
C ASP A 34 16.79 19.57 38.01
N LEU A 35 16.56 19.09 36.78
CA LEU A 35 15.87 19.85 35.76
C LEU A 35 14.41 20.15 36.12
N ALA A 36 13.76 19.33 36.95
CA ALA A 36 12.38 19.58 37.36
C ALA A 36 12.30 20.79 38.31
N VAL A 37 13.26 20.89 39.24
CA VAL A 37 13.39 22.06 40.12
C VAL A 37 13.70 23.32 39.30
N LEU A 38 14.68 23.26 38.40
CA LEU A 38 15.04 24.42 37.56
C LEU A 38 13.91 24.84 36.62
N SER A 39 13.17 23.89 36.05
CA SER A 39 11.98 24.17 35.22
C SER A 39 10.91 24.89 36.04
N ARG A 40 10.68 24.45 37.28
CA ARG A 40 9.73 25.08 38.21
C ARG A 40 10.14 26.51 38.56
N GLU A 41 11.42 26.73 38.87
CA GLU A 41 11.95 28.08 39.15
C GLU A 41 11.82 28.98 37.93
N ALA A 42 12.15 28.48 36.73
CA ALA A 42 12.01 29.22 35.48
C ALA A 42 10.55 29.61 35.23
N ALA A 43 9.61 28.69 35.43
CA ALA A 43 8.18 28.97 35.33
C ALA A 43 7.75 30.07 36.31
N GLY A 44 8.26 30.05 37.55
CA GLY A 44 7.99 31.08 38.55
C GLY A 44 8.50 32.47 38.15
N TYR A 45 9.73 32.57 37.62
CA TYR A 45 10.27 33.83 37.12
C TYR A 45 9.49 34.37 35.91
N LEU A 46 9.11 33.49 34.99
CA LEU A 46 8.31 33.85 33.82
C LEU A 46 6.89 34.28 34.21
N ASP A 47 6.24 33.61 35.16
CA ASP A 47 4.94 34.04 35.67
C ASP A 47 5.03 35.43 36.30
N ALA A 48 6.00 35.67 37.19
CA ALA A 48 6.19 36.97 37.81
C ALA A 48 6.42 38.10 36.77
N ALA A 49 7.18 37.81 35.71
CA ALA A 49 7.40 38.72 34.59
C ALA A 49 6.11 38.95 33.78
N MET A 50 5.32 37.89 33.55
CA MET A 50 4.03 37.92 32.87
C MET A 50 2.96 38.69 33.65
N GLN A 51 3.01 38.69 34.99
CA GLN A 51 2.15 39.52 35.83
C GLN A 51 2.44 41.03 35.67
N GLN A 52 3.71 41.40 35.46
CA GLN A 52 4.13 42.80 35.33
C GLN A 52 3.87 43.37 33.93
N ALA A 53 4.23 42.62 32.88
CA ALA A 53 4.09 43.06 31.50
C ALA A 53 3.86 41.85 30.56
N PRO A 54 2.61 41.51 30.22
CA PRO A 54 2.32 40.36 29.38
C PRO A 54 2.86 40.52 27.94
N SER A 55 3.67 39.56 27.48
CA SER A 55 4.22 39.52 26.12
C SER A 55 4.20 38.11 25.51
N PHE A 56 4.17 38.03 24.18
CA PHE A 56 4.26 36.76 23.45
C PHE A 56 5.63 36.10 23.58
N GLU A 57 6.70 36.87 23.84
CA GLU A 57 8.03 36.32 24.09
C GLU A 57 8.07 35.53 25.40
N LEU A 58 7.48 36.07 26.47
CA LEU A 58 7.33 35.35 27.74
C LEU A 58 6.44 34.11 27.58
N LEU A 59 5.39 34.20 26.77
CA LEU A 59 4.51 33.05 26.51
C LEU A 59 5.25 31.94 25.76
N ARG A 60 6.07 32.28 24.78
CA ARG A 60 6.92 31.32 24.05
C ARG A 60 7.98 30.69 24.97
N ALA A 61 8.56 31.48 25.88
CA ALA A 61 9.47 30.95 26.89
C ALA A 61 8.76 29.95 27.82
N LEU A 62 7.54 30.25 28.27
CA LEU A 62 6.70 29.33 29.05
C LEU A 62 6.35 28.07 28.24
N ASP A 63 6.04 28.21 26.95
CA ASP A 63 5.72 27.06 26.08
C ASP A 63 6.89 26.08 25.96
N SER A 64 8.12 26.59 26.03
CA SER A 64 9.32 25.75 25.99
C SER A 64 9.55 24.92 27.26
N LEU A 65 8.82 25.22 28.35
CA LEU A 65 8.90 24.50 29.61
C LEU A 65 7.80 23.43 29.71
N GLN A 66 8.10 22.39 30.48
CA GLN A 66 7.18 21.31 30.82
C GLN A 66 6.96 21.28 32.34
N GLY A 67 5.76 20.89 32.74
CA GLY A 67 5.38 20.71 34.14
C GLY A 67 4.16 21.54 34.54
N PRO A 68 3.51 21.17 35.66
CA PRO A 68 2.25 21.76 36.07
C PRO A 68 2.36 23.26 36.41
N GLU A 69 3.51 23.73 36.89
CA GLU A 69 3.73 25.16 37.17
C GLU A 69 3.86 25.98 35.89
N ALA A 70 4.54 25.46 34.87
CA ALA A 70 4.62 26.09 33.55
C ALA A 70 3.24 26.14 32.88
N ASP A 71 2.49 25.04 32.97
CA ASP A 71 1.12 24.96 32.45
C ASP A 71 0.18 25.94 33.16
N ALA A 72 0.27 26.05 34.49
CA ALA A 72 -0.51 27.00 35.27
C ALA A 72 -0.17 28.46 34.89
N ALA A 73 1.12 28.79 34.78
CA ALA A 73 1.58 30.11 34.36
C ALA A 73 1.13 30.45 32.92
N PHE A 74 1.19 29.47 32.01
CA PHE A 74 0.72 29.63 30.64
C PHE A 74 -0.78 29.93 30.59
N VAL A 75 -1.59 29.12 31.29
CA VAL A 75 -3.04 29.31 31.37
C VAL A 75 -3.41 30.67 32.00
N ALA A 76 -2.66 31.11 33.02
CA ALA A 76 -2.85 32.43 33.63
C ALA A 76 -2.50 33.60 32.69
N ALA A 77 -1.60 33.37 31.73
CA ALA A 77 -1.22 34.35 30.71
C ALA A 77 -2.27 34.49 29.59
N CYS A 78 -3.00 33.41 29.27
CA CYS A 78 -3.97 33.36 28.18
C CYS A 78 -4.96 34.55 28.15
N PRO A 79 -5.66 34.92 29.25
CA PRO A 79 -6.56 36.07 29.27
C PRO A 79 -5.91 37.39 28.86
N LYS A 80 -4.64 37.57 29.25
CA LYS A 80 -3.91 38.84 29.12
C LYS A 80 -3.37 39.06 27.72
N LEU A 81 -3.15 37.96 27.00
CA LEU A 81 -2.59 37.97 25.65
C LEU A 81 -3.66 37.82 24.58
N ARG A 82 -4.83 37.24 24.88
CA ARG A 82 -5.88 37.00 23.90
C ARG A 82 -6.29 38.24 23.10
N SER A 83 -6.37 39.42 23.74
CA SER A 83 -6.72 40.67 23.06
C SER A 83 -5.65 41.16 22.07
N LYS A 84 -4.42 40.66 22.21
CA LYS A 84 -3.30 40.93 21.30
C LYS A 84 -3.17 39.89 20.18
N VAL A 85 -3.98 38.81 20.21
CA VAL A 85 -3.95 37.73 19.21
C VAL A 85 -4.83 38.10 18.01
N PRO A 86 -4.28 38.12 16.78
CA PRO A 86 -5.04 38.28 15.54
C PRO A 86 -6.16 37.24 15.39
N GLY A 87 -7.23 37.59 14.66
CA GLY A 87 -8.42 36.73 14.55
C GLY A 87 -8.17 35.37 13.88
N ASP A 88 -7.27 35.32 12.90
CA ASP A 88 -6.81 34.13 12.20
C ASP A 88 -5.96 33.21 13.09
N ALA A 89 -5.18 33.78 14.02
CA ALA A 89 -4.37 33.03 14.99
C ALA A 89 -5.15 32.61 16.26
N ALA A 90 -6.37 33.11 16.45
CA ALA A 90 -7.15 32.89 17.67
C ALA A 90 -7.52 31.42 17.91
N ILE A 91 -7.74 30.64 16.85
CA ILE A 91 -8.08 29.21 16.94
C ILE A 91 -6.89 28.43 17.51
N GLY A 92 -5.70 28.61 16.93
CA GLY A 92 -4.46 27.96 17.41
C GLY A 92 -4.14 28.33 18.86
N PHE A 93 -4.18 29.63 19.18
CA PHE A 93 -3.96 30.13 20.54
C PHE A 93 -4.94 29.52 21.56
N THR A 94 -6.22 29.39 21.18
CA THR A 94 -7.23 28.78 22.05
C THR A 94 -6.94 27.29 22.29
N GLY A 95 -6.51 26.58 21.25
CA GLY A 95 -6.06 25.19 21.35
C GLY A 95 -4.88 25.02 22.31
N ASP A 96 -3.85 25.87 22.19
CA ASP A 96 -2.66 25.83 23.05
C ASP A 96 -3.03 26.07 24.53
N CYS A 97 -3.86 27.08 24.78
CA CYS A 97 -4.38 27.38 26.12
C CYS A 97 -5.22 26.22 26.69
N LEU A 98 -6.09 25.61 25.88
CA LEU A 98 -6.92 24.47 26.29
C LEU A 98 -6.06 23.23 26.58
N LYS A 99 -5.04 22.97 25.77
CA LYS A 99 -4.08 21.88 25.98
C LYS A 99 -3.34 22.04 27.30
N ARG A 100 -2.81 23.23 27.58
CA ARG A 100 -2.13 23.57 28.86
C ARG A 100 -3.08 23.56 30.05
N ALA A 101 -4.38 23.77 29.82
CA ALA A 101 -5.41 23.57 30.83
C ALA A 101 -5.77 22.10 31.08
N GLY A 102 -5.18 21.14 30.34
CA GLY A 102 -5.50 19.72 30.44
C GLY A 102 -6.84 19.36 29.78
N GLY A 103 -7.30 20.17 28.83
CA GLY A 103 -8.62 20.02 28.20
C GLY A 103 -9.77 20.64 28.99
N ASP A 104 -9.51 21.18 30.19
CA ASP A 104 -10.56 21.79 31.01
C ASP A 104 -10.84 23.24 30.57
N ALA A 105 -11.90 23.40 29.79
CA ALA A 105 -12.39 24.69 29.33
C ALA A 105 -12.81 25.65 30.46
N ALA A 106 -13.15 25.15 31.66
CA ALA A 106 -13.54 25.99 32.79
C ALA A 106 -12.36 26.79 33.37
N ARG A 107 -11.13 26.36 33.10
CA ARG A 107 -9.90 27.06 33.50
C ARG A 107 -9.59 28.27 32.61
N LEU A 108 -10.24 28.39 31.46
CA LEU A 108 -10.02 29.47 30.49
C LEU A 108 -11.00 30.62 30.73
N LYS A 109 -10.49 31.83 30.93
CA LYS A 109 -11.30 33.01 31.30
C LYS A 109 -10.89 34.25 30.52
N TRP A 110 -11.65 34.63 29.51
CA TRP A 110 -11.55 35.93 28.83
C TRP A 110 -12.87 36.31 28.14
N PRO A 111 -13.08 37.59 27.80
CA PRO A 111 -14.25 38.02 27.04
C PRO A 111 -14.35 37.26 25.71
N GLY A 112 -15.44 36.54 25.49
CA GLY A 112 -15.66 35.77 24.27
C GLY A 112 -15.04 34.36 24.24
N VAL A 113 -14.51 33.84 25.36
CA VAL A 113 -13.90 32.50 25.43
C VAL A 113 -14.77 31.38 24.88
N GLN A 114 -16.10 31.45 25.07
CA GLN A 114 -17.03 30.45 24.54
C GLN A 114 -17.07 30.44 23.01
N LYS A 115 -16.98 31.62 22.37
CA LYS A 115 -16.95 31.73 20.91
C LYS A 115 -15.66 31.12 20.35
N ASP A 116 -14.53 31.41 20.99
CA ASP A 116 -13.23 30.86 20.60
C ASP A 116 -13.19 29.34 20.77
N LEU A 117 -13.71 28.82 21.88
CA LEU A 117 -13.80 27.37 22.14
C LEU A 117 -14.70 26.65 21.13
N VAL A 118 -15.82 27.24 20.73
CA VAL A 118 -16.69 26.69 19.68
C VAL A 118 -15.96 26.68 18.34
N ALA A 119 -15.24 27.76 18.00
CA ALA A 119 -14.46 27.82 16.76
C ALA A 119 -13.35 26.77 16.73
N TYR A 120 -12.65 26.59 17.85
CA TYR A 120 -11.62 25.55 18.00
C TYR A 120 -12.19 24.13 17.84
N ARG A 121 -13.30 23.80 18.51
CA ARG A 121 -13.94 22.48 18.35
C ARG A 121 -14.38 22.19 16.92
N LYS A 122 -14.98 23.17 16.24
CA LYS A 122 -15.37 23.01 14.83
C LYS A 122 -14.17 22.81 13.90
N HIS A 123 -13.05 23.47 14.21
CA HIS A 123 -11.80 23.28 13.47
C HIS A 123 -11.27 21.85 13.64
N GLU A 124 -11.18 21.35 14.89
CA GLU A 124 -10.73 19.98 15.18
C GLU A 124 -11.63 18.91 14.55
N GLU A 125 -12.95 19.08 14.63
CA GLU A 125 -13.91 18.17 14.00
C GLU A 125 -13.75 18.13 12.47
N ALA A 126 -13.49 19.28 11.84
CA ALA A 126 -13.28 19.37 10.40
C ALA A 126 -11.97 18.69 9.98
N GLU A 127 -10.89 18.88 10.72
CA GLU A 127 -9.60 18.22 10.47
C GLU A 127 -9.70 16.70 10.65
N LEU A 128 -10.35 16.24 11.73
CA LEU A 128 -10.60 14.82 11.96
C LEU A 128 -11.45 14.20 10.84
N LYS A 129 -12.47 14.92 10.36
CA LYS A 129 -13.29 14.47 9.24
C LYS A 129 -12.47 14.32 7.96
N ARG A 130 -11.63 15.29 7.62
CA ARG A 130 -10.73 15.25 6.45
C ARG A 130 -9.77 14.06 6.53
N ALA A 131 -9.17 13.84 7.70
CA ALA A 131 -8.26 12.70 7.91
C ALA A 131 -8.98 11.35 7.68
N ARG A 132 -10.20 11.20 8.22
CA ARG A 132 -11.01 9.98 8.02
C ARG A 132 -11.43 9.77 6.56
N GLU A 133 -11.81 10.84 5.86
CA GLU A 133 -12.16 10.77 4.44
C GLU A 133 -10.94 10.38 3.59
N GLU A 134 -9.76 10.91 3.92
CA GLU A 134 -8.52 10.53 3.24
C GLU A 134 -8.13 9.07 3.51
N GLU A 135 -8.22 8.61 4.76
CA GLU A 135 -7.99 7.22 5.13
C GLU A 135 -8.97 6.28 4.44
N ALA A 136 -10.27 6.63 4.41
CA ALA A 136 -11.29 5.87 3.71
C ALA A 136 -11.02 5.80 2.20
N ARG A 137 -10.56 6.89 1.58
CA ARG A 137 -10.16 6.90 0.16
C ARG A 137 -8.98 5.95 -0.09
N ARG A 138 -7.94 6.02 0.75
CA ARG A 138 -6.78 5.12 0.64
C ARG A 138 -7.19 3.65 0.80
N ALA A 139 -8.04 3.35 1.78
CA ALA A 139 -8.57 2.01 2.00
C ALA A 139 -9.43 1.53 0.82
N GLN A 140 -10.23 2.41 0.21
CA GLN A 140 -11.00 2.07 -1.00
C GLN A 140 -10.10 1.80 -2.21
N GLU A 141 -9.06 2.61 -2.41
CA GLU A 141 -8.08 2.40 -3.49
C GLU A 141 -7.30 1.10 -3.29
N GLU A 142 -6.87 0.80 -2.07
CA GLU A 142 -6.18 -0.45 -1.73
C GLU A 142 -7.11 -1.66 -1.91
N ALA A 143 -8.36 -1.58 -1.43
CA ALA A 143 -9.34 -2.63 -1.63
C ALA A 143 -9.67 -2.84 -3.12
N ALA A 144 -9.70 -1.77 -3.92
CA ALA A 144 -9.89 -1.87 -5.36
C ALA A 144 -8.70 -2.57 -6.04
N ARG A 145 -7.47 -2.21 -5.68
CA ARG A 145 -6.25 -2.89 -6.18
C ARG A 145 -6.22 -4.35 -5.77
N ALA A 146 -6.48 -4.67 -4.50
CA ALA A 146 -6.52 -6.03 -4.00
C ALA A 146 -7.61 -6.86 -4.71
N LYS A 147 -8.76 -6.26 -5.00
CA LYS A 147 -9.83 -6.91 -5.77
C LYS A 147 -9.43 -7.14 -7.22
N GLU A 148 -8.74 -6.19 -7.85
CA GLU A 148 -8.21 -6.32 -9.20
C GLU A 148 -7.14 -7.42 -9.26
N GLU A 149 -6.17 -7.41 -8.34
CA GLU A 149 -5.14 -8.44 -8.20
C GLU A 149 -5.75 -9.82 -7.95
N ALA A 150 -6.73 -9.94 -7.05
CA ALA A 150 -7.43 -11.20 -6.81
C ALA A 150 -8.20 -11.67 -8.06
N THR A 151 -8.78 -10.74 -8.82
CA THR A 151 -9.47 -11.04 -10.08
C THR A 151 -8.47 -11.54 -11.15
N VAL A 152 -7.30 -10.90 -11.24
CA VAL A 152 -6.22 -11.32 -12.14
C VAL A 152 -5.67 -12.69 -11.72
N ALA A 153 -5.42 -12.91 -10.43
CA ALA A 153 -4.94 -14.19 -9.90
C ALA A 153 -5.94 -15.34 -10.14
N ALA A 154 -7.23 -15.12 -9.90
CA ALA A 154 -8.27 -16.12 -10.17
C ALA A 154 -8.34 -16.48 -11.67
N ARG A 155 -8.19 -15.49 -12.57
CA ARG A 155 -8.12 -15.73 -14.03
C ARG A 155 -6.84 -16.46 -14.45
N GLY A 156 -5.77 -16.36 -13.66
CA GLY A 156 -4.47 -16.97 -13.84
C GLY A 156 -4.49 -18.40 -14.37
N ALA A 157 -5.06 -19.30 -13.56
CA ALA A 157 -5.09 -20.72 -13.86
C ALA A 157 -5.91 -21.03 -15.13
N SER A 158 -7.02 -20.34 -15.32
CA SER A 158 -7.93 -20.54 -16.46
C SER A 158 -7.32 -20.00 -17.77
N TYR A 159 -6.63 -18.88 -17.75
CA TYR A 159 -5.99 -18.31 -18.95
C TYR A 159 -4.73 -19.07 -19.36
N VAL A 160 -3.95 -19.56 -18.40
CA VAL A 160 -2.86 -20.51 -18.64
C VAL A 160 -3.40 -21.78 -19.31
N ALA A 161 -4.47 -22.37 -18.74
CA ALA A 161 -5.10 -23.58 -19.25
C ALA A 161 -5.60 -23.46 -20.70
N ALA A 162 -6.14 -22.30 -21.06
CA ALA A 162 -6.59 -22.01 -22.42
C ALA A 162 -5.45 -21.71 -23.40
N SER A 163 -4.36 -21.09 -22.93
CA SER A 163 -3.31 -20.55 -23.80
C SER A 163 -2.17 -21.53 -24.06
N VAL A 164 -2.01 -22.56 -23.22
CA VAL A 164 -0.92 -23.53 -23.35
C VAL A 164 -1.46 -24.83 -23.95
N PHE A 165 -0.84 -25.28 -25.05
CA PHE A 165 -1.18 -26.55 -25.68
C PHE A 165 -1.06 -27.70 -24.65
N ALA A 166 -2.11 -28.52 -24.57
CA ALA A 166 -2.15 -29.73 -23.74
C ALA A 166 -1.98 -29.50 -22.22
N ALA A 167 -2.32 -28.34 -21.68
CA ALA A 167 -2.24 -27.98 -20.26
C ALA A 167 -3.22 -28.72 -19.30
N GLY A 168 -3.89 -29.79 -19.75
CA GLY A 168 -4.78 -30.59 -18.89
C GLY A 168 -4.97 -32.03 -19.37
N ARG A 169 -6.10 -32.64 -19.04
CA ARG A 169 -6.40 -34.05 -19.36
C ARG A 169 -6.95 -34.19 -20.77
N CYS A 170 -6.35 -35.11 -21.53
CA CYS A 170 -6.85 -35.63 -22.79
C CYS A 170 -8.36 -35.92 -22.75
N ASN A 171 -9.12 -35.42 -23.72
CA ASN A 171 -10.35 -36.11 -24.08
C ASN A 171 -9.96 -37.30 -24.99
N PHE A 172 -10.62 -38.46 -24.81
CA PHE A 172 -10.29 -39.75 -25.46
C PHE A 172 -9.68 -39.62 -26.87
N GLY A 173 -8.51 -40.24 -27.10
CA GLY A 173 -7.81 -40.22 -28.39
C GLY A 173 -6.64 -39.23 -28.44
N SER A 174 -6.47 -38.54 -29.57
CA SER A 174 -5.31 -37.71 -29.88
C SER A 174 -5.55 -36.23 -29.57
N ARG A 175 -4.80 -35.62 -28.64
CA ARG A 175 -4.98 -34.19 -28.26
C ARG A 175 -4.85 -33.23 -29.42
N ALA A 176 -4.01 -33.57 -30.39
CA ALA A 176 -3.81 -32.78 -31.59
C ALA A 176 -5.05 -32.73 -32.49
N LYS A 177 -6.02 -33.64 -32.31
CA LYS A 177 -7.26 -33.69 -33.10
C LYS A 177 -8.53 -33.50 -32.28
N ASP A 178 -8.55 -34.04 -31.05
CA ASP A 178 -9.75 -34.18 -30.23
C ASP A 178 -9.81 -33.17 -29.07
N GLY A 179 -8.72 -32.44 -28.82
CA GLY A 179 -8.62 -31.44 -27.75
C GLY A 179 -8.39 -32.04 -26.36
N TRP A 180 -8.60 -31.22 -25.32
CA TRP A 180 -8.35 -31.57 -23.92
C TRP A 180 -9.29 -30.82 -22.98
N THR A 181 -9.34 -31.22 -21.71
CA THR A 181 -10.10 -30.57 -20.65
C THR A 181 -9.18 -30.25 -19.48
N VAL A 182 -9.26 -29.04 -18.95
CA VAL A 182 -8.48 -28.60 -17.79
C VAL A 182 -9.46 -28.30 -16.65
N ASN A 183 -9.23 -28.89 -15.48
CA ASN A 183 -10.04 -28.61 -14.31
C ASN A 183 -9.43 -27.39 -13.61
N THR A 184 -10.21 -26.32 -13.46
CA THR A 184 -9.79 -25.12 -12.72
C THR A 184 -10.70 -24.92 -11.51
N PRO A 185 -10.31 -24.06 -10.53
CA PRO A 185 -11.19 -23.74 -9.40
C PRO A 185 -12.56 -23.18 -9.81
N ASP A 186 -12.66 -22.57 -10.98
CA ASP A 186 -13.89 -21.98 -11.52
C ASP A 186 -14.72 -22.97 -12.36
N GLY A 187 -14.23 -24.21 -12.54
CA GLY A 187 -14.86 -25.29 -13.30
C GLY A 187 -14.02 -25.78 -14.48
N ASP A 188 -14.57 -26.70 -15.26
CA ASP A 188 -13.83 -27.34 -16.35
C ASP A 188 -13.74 -26.42 -17.58
N VAL A 189 -12.51 -26.16 -18.04
CA VAL A 189 -12.22 -25.51 -19.32
C VAL A 189 -12.06 -26.58 -20.39
N ARG A 190 -12.94 -26.59 -21.40
CA ARG A 190 -12.92 -27.57 -22.48
C ARG A 190 -12.29 -26.98 -23.73
N VAL A 191 -11.21 -27.59 -24.19
CA VAL A 191 -10.49 -27.20 -25.41
C VAL A 191 -10.85 -28.11 -26.57
N ARG A 192 -11.11 -27.52 -27.73
CA ARG A 192 -11.44 -28.21 -28.98
C ARG A 192 -10.53 -27.72 -30.11
N CYS A 193 -10.01 -28.64 -30.90
CA CYS A 193 -9.20 -28.29 -32.06
C CYS A 193 -10.07 -27.71 -33.18
N ASN A 194 -9.58 -26.67 -33.84
CA ASN A 194 -10.18 -26.20 -35.07
C ASN A 194 -9.93 -27.24 -36.17
N PHE A 195 -10.98 -27.60 -36.92
CA PHE A 195 -10.93 -28.54 -38.05
C PHE A 195 -10.19 -29.86 -37.76
N GLY A 196 -10.18 -30.32 -36.51
CA GLY A 196 -9.51 -31.56 -36.10
C GLY A 196 -7.98 -31.50 -36.13
N ASN A 197 -7.36 -30.32 -36.15
CA ASN A 197 -5.92 -30.17 -36.02
C ASN A 197 -5.51 -28.91 -35.24
N CYS A 198 -5.33 -29.06 -33.92
CA CYS A 198 -4.91 -27.98 -33.04
C CYS A 198 -3.57 -27.33 -33.46
N LEU A 199 -2.68 -28.10 -34.08
CA LEU A 199 -1.30 -27.70 -34.34
C LEU A 199 -1.11 -26.94 -35.65
N LYS A 200 -2.10 -27.00 -36.53
CA LYS A 200 -2.13 -26.24 -37.79
C LYS A 200 -3.18 -25.13 -37.77
N GLU A 201 -4.34 -25.42 -37.20
CA GLU A 201 -5.53 -24.57 -37.28
C GLU A 201 -5.85 -23.85 -35.96
N GLY A 202 -5.08 -24.14 -34.91
CA GLY A 202 -5.33 -23.63 -33.57
C GLY A 202 -6.52 -24.32 -32.88
N TRP A 203 -6.97 -23.75 -31.77
CA TRP A 203 -8.00 -24.35 -30.92
C TRP A 203 -8.90 -23.29 -30.29
N VAL A 204 -10.02 -23.73 -29.73
CA VAL A 204 -10.93 -22.90 -28.93
C VAL A 204 -11.07 -23.51 -27.55
N ALA A 205 -10.89 -22.69 -26.52
CA ALA A 205 -11.08 -23.06 -25.12
C ALA A 205 -12.38 -22.46 -24.60
N ASP A 206 -13.36 -23.31 -24.28
CA ASP A 206 -14.65 -22.95 -23.71
C ASP A 206 -14.57 -22.97 -22.18
N PHE A 207 -14.87 -21.84 -21.54
CA PHE A 207 -14.85 -21.68 -20.09
C PHE A 207 -16.23 -21.90 -19.47
N PRO A 208 -16.29 -22.27 -18.18
CA PRO A 208 -17.52 -22.20 -17.39
C PRO A 208 -18.18 -20.80 -17.51
N GLY A 209 -19.49 -20.77 -17.75
CA GLY A 209 -20.23 -19.51 -17.93
C GLY A 209 -20.28 -18.98 -19.36
N GLY A 210 -19.90 -19.78 -20.37
CA GLY A 210 -20.17 -19.49 -21.78
C GLY A 210 -19.17 -18.55 -22.47
N LYS A 211 -18.06 -18.24 -21.80
CA LYS A 211 -16.94 -17.50 -22.38
C LYS A 211 -16.04 -18.43 -23.18
N SER A 212 -15.34 -17.91 -24.19
CA SER A 212 -14.40 -18.70 -25.00
C SER A 212 -13.13 -17.92 -25.30
N ALA A 213 -11.98 -18.60 -25.31
CA ALA A 213 -10.73 -18.09 -25.88
C ALA A 213 -10.46 -18.78 -27.22
N ARG A 214 -9.89 -18.05 -28.17
CA ARG A 214 -9.55 -18.57 -29.49
C ARG A 214 -8.06 -18.48 -29.72
N THR A 215 -7.44 -19.60 -30.07
CA THR A 215 -6.05 -19.68 -30.43
C THR A 215 -5.87 -19.85 -31.93
N THR A 216 -4.93 -19.10 -32.50
CA THR A 216 -4.53 -19.16 -33.90
C THR A 216 -3.03 -19.38 -34.00
N CYS A 217 -2.61 -20.28 -34.88
CA CYS A 217 -1.19 -20.51 -35.17
C CYS A 217 -0.60 -19.32 -35.93
N SER A 218 0.58 -18.88 -35.52
CA SER A 218 1.35 -17.91 -36.29
C SER A 218 1.80 -18.56 -37.60
N PHE A 219 1.60 -17.89 -38.73
CA PHE A 219 2.04 -18.33 -40.06
C PHE A 219 1.64 -19.78 -40.46
N GLY A 220 0.60 -20.34 -39.83
CA GLY A 220 0.03 -21.66 -40.16
C GLY A 220 0.72 -22.87 -39.50
N ASP A 221 1.73 -22.66 -38.65
CA ASP A 221 2.37 -23.74 -37.89
C ASP A 221 2.70 -23.32 -36.45
N CYS A 222 1.86 -23.80 -35.52
CA CYS A 222 2.00 -23.49 -34.10
C CYS A 222 3.34 -23.97 -33.52
N PHE A 223 3.92 -25.05 -34.05
CA PHE A 223 5.13 -25.67 -33.49
C PHE A 223 6.43 -25.13 -34.05
N LYS A 224 6.34 -24.33 -35.10
CA LYS A 224 7.47 -23.59 -35.65
C LYS A 224 7.48 -22.14 -35.19
N ASP A 225 6.35 -21.45 -35.36
CA ASP A 225 6.27 -20.00 -35.26
C ASP A 225 5.52 -19.53 -34.00
N GLY A 226 5.00 -20.48 -33.21
CA GLY A 226 4.20 -20.20 -32.03
C GLY A 226 2.74 -19.87 -32.37
N TRP A 227 2.02 -19.34 -31.38
CA TRP A 227 0.58 -19.10 -31.51
C TRP A 227 0.13 -17.91 -30.67
N ARG A 228 -1.02 -17.35 -31.02
CA ARG A 228 -1.67 -16.28 -30.27
C ARG A 228 -3.04 -16.75 -29.80
N THR A 229 -3.37 -16.49 -28.54
CA THR A 229 -4.65 -16.81 -27.93
C THR A 229 -5.37 -15.52 -27.55
N GLU A 230 -6.49 -15.24 -28.19
CA GLU A 230 -7.41 -14.18 -27.80
C GLU A 230 -8.27 -14.67 -26.63
N LEU A 231 -8.19 -13.95 -25.52
CA LEU A 231 -8.83 -14.28 -24.25
C LEU A 231 -10.23 -13.65 -24.16
N PRO A 232 -11.11 -14.13 -23.28
CA PRO A 232 -12.50 -13.66 -23.21
C PRO A 232 -12.67 -12.17 -22.85
N ASP A 233 -11.64 -11.52 -22.33
CA ASP A 233 -11.61 -10.09 -22.00
C ASP A 233 -11.00 -9.23 -23.12
N GLY A 234 -10.73 -9.81 -24.29
CA GLY A 234 -10.16 -9.12 -25.45
C GLY A 234 -8.65 -8.94 -25.38
N GLN A 235 -8.00 -9.38 -24.30
CA GLN A 235 -6.54 -9.43 -24.25
C GLN A 235 -6.01 -10.61 -25.06
N SER A 236 -4.71 -10.62 -25.37
CA SER A 236 -4.10 -11.73 -26.12
C SER A 236 -2.86 -12.27 -25.42
N ALA A 237 -2.84 -13.56 -25.16
CA ALA A 237 -1.62 -14.27 -24.81
C ALA A 237 -0.83 -14.63 -26.08
N SER A 238 0.50 -14.57 -26.00
CA SER A 238 1.37 -14.88 -27.13
C SER A 238 2.39 -15.94 -26.75
N THR A 239 2.45 -17.01 -27.54
CA THR A 239 3.43 -18.08 -27.38
C THR A 239 4.47 -18.00 -28.47
N ARG A 240 5.73 -18.17 -28.09
CA ARG A 240 6.88 -18.24 -29.00
C ARG A 240 7.62 -19.55 -28.78
N CYS A 241 7.95 -20.22 -29.87
CA CYS A 241 8.82 -21.38 -29.84
C CYS A 241 10.27 -20.96 -29.57
N SER A 242 10.93 -21.70 -28.68
CA SER A 242 12.39 -21.60 -28.55
C SER A 242 13.02 -22.10 -29.85
N PHE A 243 13.99 -21.34 -30.37
CA PHE A 243 14.74 -21.70 -31.59
C PHE A 243 13.87 -22.12 -32.81
N ASN A 244 12.63 -21.61 -32.90
CA ASN A 244 11.64 -21.96 -33.92
C ASN A 244 11.27 -23.45 -33.98
N ASN A 245 11.37 -24.17 -32.85
CA ASN A 245 11.04 -25.60 -32.78
C ASN A 245 10.49 -25.97 -31.39
N CYS A 246 9.21 -25.67 -31.15
CA CYS A 246 8.54 -25.95 -29.89
C CYS A 246 8.66 -27.42 -29.43
N PRO A 247 8.50 -28.44 -30.31
CA PRO A 247 8.61 -29.85 -29.93
C PRO A 247 9.97 -30.29 -29.40
N LYS A 248 11.06 -29.60 -29.76
CA LYS A 248 12.42 -29.97 -29.32
C LYS A 248 12.96 -29.05 -28.24
N ASP A 249 12.70 -27.76 -28.41
CA ASP A 249 13.36 -26.71 -27.63
C ASP A 249 12.43 -26.05 -26.60
N GLY A 250 11.15 -26.42 -26.60
CA GLY A 250 10.14 -25.85 -25.73
C GLY A 250 9.62 -24.49 -26.20
N TRP A 251 8.87 -23.82 -25.34
CA TRP A 251 8.19 -22.57 -25.69
C TRP A 251 7.97 -21.67 -24.48
N SER A 252 7.71 -20.39 -24.75
CA SER A 252 7.34 -19.40 -23.74
C SER A 252 6.01 -18.75 -24.10
N THR A 253 5.11 -18.66 -23.14
CA THR A 253 3.79 -18.04 -23.31
C THR A 253 3.70 -16.82 -22.41
N ASP A 254 3.65 -15.64 -23.02
CA ASP A 254 3.38 -14.37 -22.33
C ASP A 254 1.87 -14.21 -22.17
N ILE A 255 1.43 -14.10 -20.92
CA ILE A 255 0.02 -13.99 -20.57
C ILE A 255 -0.21 -12.62 -19.91
N PRO A 256 -1.09 -11.78 -20.49
CA PRO A 256 -1.39 -10.45 -19.97
C PRO A 256 -1.78 -10.46 -18.48
N GLY A 257 -1.12 -9.59 -17.71
CA GLY A 257 -1.36 -9.45 -16.26
C GLY A 257 -0.83 -10.59 -15.39
N LEU A 258 -0.30 -11.66 -15.98
CA LEU A 258 0.14 -12.86 -15.26
C LEU A 258 1.64 -13.10 -15.41
N GLY A 259 2.24 -12.72 -16.55
CA GLY A 259 3.66 -12.91 -16.85
C GLY A 259 3.91 -14.10 -17.77
N THR A 260 5.15 -14.59 -17.80
CA THR A 260 5.60 -15.59 -18.79
C THR A 260 5.61 -17.00 -18.20
N ALA A 261 4.83 -17.90 -18.79
CA ALA A 261 4.94 -19.34 -18.54
C ALA A 261 6.03 -19.93 -19.45
N THR A 262 6.96 -20.71 -18.90
CA THR A 262 8.07 -21.27 -19.68
C THR A 262 7.98 -22.79 -19.70
N THR A 263 7.91 -23.37 -20.88
CA THR A 263 7.87 -24.81 -21.09
C THR A 263 9.18 -25.33 -21.64
N ARG A 264 9.70 -26.39 -21.02
CA ARG A 264 10.94 -27.06 -21.39
C ARG A 264 10.67 -28.51 -21.72
N CYS A 265 11.24 -29.01 -22.81
CA CYS A 265 11.12 -30.41 -23.18
C CYS A 265 11.97 -31.28 -22.25
N ASN A 266 11.38 -32.39 -21.79
CA ASN A 266 12.14 -33.42 -21.11
C ASN A 266 13.02 -34.12 -22.15
N PHE A 267 14.30 -34.32 -21.84
CA PHE A 267 15.25 -35.03 -22.72
C PHE A 267 15.29 -34.55 -24.19
N GLN A 268 15.00 -33.26 -24.43
CA GLN A 268 15.02 -32.59 -25.74
C GLN A 268 13.93 -33.03 -26.75
N ASP A 269 12.90 -33.76 -26.30
CA ASP A 269 11.74 -34.08 -27.15
C ASP A 269 10.44 -34.06 -26.34
N CYS A 270 9.71 -32.95 -26.44
CA CYS A 270 8.44 -32.74 -25.76
C CYS A 270 7.39 -33.77 -26.17
N LEU A 271 7.40 -34.22 -27.42
CA LEU A 271 6.34 -35.08 -27.96
C LEU A 271 6.63 -36.57 -27.72
N LYS A 272 7.85 -36.89 -27.30
CA LYS A 272 8.27 -38.23 -26.92
C LYS A 272 8.39 -38.43 -25.42
N ASP A 273 9.04 -37.51 -24.70
CA ASP A 273 9.38 -37.70 -23.28
C ASP A 273 8.56 -36.77 -22.35
N GLY A 274 7.74 -35.90 -22.95
CA GLY A 274 6.92 -34.94 -22.25
C GLY A 274 7.67 -33.64 -21.96
N TRP A 275 7.06 -32.77 -21.17
CA TRP A 275 7.57 -31.43 -20.93
C TRP A 275 7.29 -30.99 -19.51
N THR A 276 7.93 -29.89 -19.11
CA THR A 276 7.71 -29.25 -17.82
C THR A 276 7.45 -27.77 -18.05
N THR A 277 6.35 -27.24 -17.53
CA THR A 277 5.95 -25.84 -17.65
C THR A 277 6.02 -25.16 -16.29
N ASP A 278 6.87 -24.14 -16.17
CA ASP A 278 6.94 -23.26 -15.03
C ASP A 278 5.88 -22.15 -15.18
N LEU A 279 5.04 -22.00 -14.16
CA LEU A 279 3.94 -21.03 -14.19
C LEU A 279 4.37 -19.66 -13.66
N PRO A 280 3.79 -18.56 -14.17
CA PRO A 280 4.23 -17.20 -13.81
C PRO A 280 4.05 -16.84 -12.32
N GLN A 281 3.06 -17.43 -11.67
CA GLN A 281 2.72 -17.18 -10.25
C GLN A 281 3.32 -18.24 -9.31
N GLY A 282 4.29 -19.02 -9.80
CA GLY A 282 4.83 -20.17 -9.10
C GLY A 282 4.01 -21.45 -9.36
N GLY A 283 4.64 -22.58 -9.08
CA GLY A 283 4.12 -23.90 -9.47
C GLY A 283 4.70 -24.37 -10.79
N GLN A 284 4.63 -25.69 -10.99
CA GLN A 284 5.17 -26.37 -12.15
C GLN A 284 4.17 -27.44 -12.56
N VAL A 285 3.85 -27.50 -13.85
CA VAL A 285 3.10 -28.60 -14.46
C VAL A 285 4.10 -29.50 -15.16
N ARG A 286 4.15 -30.77 -14.77
CA ARG A 286 5.01 -31.76 -15.44
C ARG A 286 4.13 -32.71 -16.22
N CYS A 287 4.44 -32.86 -17.49
CA CYS A 287 3.76 -33.79 -18.39
C CYS A 287 4.74 -34.88 -18.82
N ARG A 288 4.25 -36.12 -18.88
CA ARG A 288 4.97 -37.28 -19.43
C ARG A 288 4.14 -37.90 -20.54
N CYS A 289 4.76 -38.19 -21.68
CA CYS A 289 4.06 -38.90 -22.74
C CYS A 289 3.77 -40.34 -22.33
N ASN A 290 2.53 -40.77 -22.52
CA ASN A 290 2.15 -42.15 -22.33
C ASN A 290 2.83 -42.99 -23.40
N PHE A 291 3.49 -44.09 -23.00
CA PHE A 291 4.24 -44.96 -23.91
C PHE A 291 5.24 -44.21 -24.81
N GLN A 292 5.79 -43.09 -24.33
CA GLN A 292 6.71 -42.22 -25.06
C GLN A 292 6.17 -41.65 -26.38
N ASP A 293 4.86 -41.47 -26.51
CA ASP A 293 4.25 -40.84 -27.68
C ASP A 293 3.03 -39.99 -27.27
N CYS A 294 3.25 -38.69 -27.11
CA CYS A 294 2.21 -37.74 -26.71
C CYS A 294 1.17 -37.49 -27.81
N LEU A 295 1.54 -37.66 -29.09
CA LEU A 295 0.64 -37.37 -30.20
C LEU A 295 -0.41 -38.47 -30.37
N SER A 296 0.02 -39.72 -30.21
CA SER A 296 -0.85 -40.89 -30.40
C SER A 296 -1.50 -41.34 -29.10
N ASN A 297 -0.75 -41.36 -27.99
CA ASN A 297 -1.18 -41.96 -26.72
C ASN A 297 -1.48 -40.91 -25.63
N GLY A 298 -1.25 -39.63 -25.93
CA GLY A 298 -1.45 -38.53 -25.01
C GLY A 298 -0.36 -38.41 -23.95
N ALA A 299 -0.47 -37.38 -23.12
CA ALA A 299 0.38 -37.17 -21.96
C ALA A 299 -0.40 -37.36 -20.65
N SER A 300 0.29 -37.70 -19.58
CA SER A 300 -0.20 -37.58 -18.20
C SER A 300 0.52 -36.43 -17.52
N CYS A 301 -0.22 -35.50 -16.91
CA CYS A 301 0.36 -34.31 -16.30
C CYS A 301 0.00 -34.20 -14.81
N ASP A 302 0.97 -33.79 -14.00
CA ASP A 302 0.91 -33.53 -12.56
C ASP A 302 1.30 -32.08 -12.21
#